data_AF-A0A2A4Y3V8-F1
#
_entry.id   AF-A0A2A4Y3V8-F1
#
_cell.length_a   1.000
_cell.length_b   1.000
_cell.length_c   1.000
_cell.angle_alpha   90.00
_cell.angle_beta   90.00
_cell.angle_gamma   90.00
#
_symmetry.space_group_name_H-M   'P 1'
#
loop_
_entity.id
_entity.type
_entity.pdbx_description
1 polymer ?
#
loop_
_entity_poly.entity_id
_entity_poly.type
_entity_poly.pdbx_seq_one_letter_code
_entity_poly.pdbx_strand_id
1 'polypeptide(L)'
;MNIVRLLTTITFIAGLMASSWAFSGESTGSGGTAIQQMAKIMHRLKHYPSPQGKSELQVLISASETTGYERAIARAMVNLEHKVASKDVAPLKAIINDKASTQSERDLASIILNLDHRPSNQDKTTLNAMMK
;
A
#
# COMPACT_ATOMS: atom_id res chain seq x y z
N MET A 1 -71.28 26.05 -25.07
CA MET A 1 -71.37 24.63 -24.65
C MET A 1 -70.13 24.31 -23.83
N ASN A 2 -70.28 24.18 -22.50
CA ASN A 2 -70.59 22.93 -21.81
C ASN A 2 -69.37 21.99 -21.81
N ILE A 3 -68.89 21.34 -20.75
CA ILE A 3 -69.24 21.10 -19.35
C ILE A 3 -67.96 20.43 -18.77
N VAL A 4 -67.52 20.86 -17.59
CA VAL A 4 -67.02 20.08 -16.43
C VAL A 4 -66.20 18.79 -16.66
N ARG A 5 -65.09 18.69 -15.90
CA ARG A 5 -64.65 17.57 -15.01
C ARG A 5 -63.11 17.48 -15.02
N LEU A 6 -62.38 17.11 -13.97
CA LEU A 6 -62.58 16.91 -12.52
C LEU A 6 -61.15 16.60 -12.02
N LEU A 7 -60.85 16.99 -10.78
CA LEU A 7 -59.56 16.84 -10.09
C LEU A 7 -58.88 15.47 -10.24
N THR A 8 -57.54 15.49 -10.18
CA THR A 8 -56.81 14.66 -9.21
C THR A 8 -55.43 15.27 -8.94
N THR A 9 -55.29 15.83 -7.74
CA THR A 9 -54.04 16.23 -7.11
C THR A 9 -53.22 15.00 -6.75
N ILE A 10 -51.95 14.93 -7.17
CA ILE A 10 -50.92 14.19 -6.43
C ILE A 10 -49.72 15.11 -6.28
N THR A 11 -49.58 15.62 -5.06
CA THR A 11 -48.41 16.30 -4.52
C THR A 11 -47.31 15.26 -4.30
N PHE A 12 -46.11 15.46 -4.86
CA PHE A 12 -44.88 14.84 -4.32
C PHE A 12 -43.70 15.79 -4.61
N ILE A 13 -43.49 16.74 -3.70
CA ILE A 13 -42.41 16.78 -2.71
C ILE A 13 -41.06 17.20 -3.34
N ALA A 14 -40.80 18.49 -3.11
CA ALA A 14 -39.55 19.10 -2.65
C ALA A 14 -38.23 18.52 -3.17
N GLY A 15 -37.58 19.32 -4.01
CA GLY A 15 -36.13 19.31 -4.08
C GLY A 15 -35.53 19.63 -2.71
N LEU A 16 -34.57 18.82 -2.30
CA LEU A 16 -33.60 19.20 -1.29
C LEU A 16 -32.21 18.78 -1.76
N MET A 17 -31.36 19.80 -1.78
CA MET A 17 -29.98 19.80 -2.22
C MET A 17 -29.08 18.93 -1.35
N ALA A 18 -27.97 18.54 -1.98
CA ALA A 18 -26.67 18.27 -1.38
C ALA A 18 -26.59 17.12 -0.37
N SER A 19 -26.05 16.01 -0.85
CA SER A 19 -24.91 15.40 -0.18
C SER A 19 -24.13 14.62 -1.23
N SER A 20 -23.07 15.24 -1.74
CA SER A 20 -21.95 14.50 -2.27
C SER A 20 -21.52 13.55 -1.17
N TRP A 21 -21.80 12.25 -1.36
CA TRP A 21 -21.16 11.21 -0.59
C TRP A 21 -19.70 11.25 -1.00
N ALA A 22 -18.94 12.11 -0.32
CA ALA A 22 -17.50 12.01 -0.29
C ALA A 22 -17.22 10.65 0.34
N PHE A 23 -17.00 9.66 -0.52
CA PHE A 23 -16.27 8.47 -0.17
C PHE A 23 -14.85 8.92 0.16
N SER A 24 -14.65 9.46 1.37
CA SER A 24 -13.35 9.39 2.02
C SER A 24 -13.16 7.92 2.35
N GLY A 25 -12.68 7.17 1.36
CA GLY A 25 -12.04 5.90 1.60
C GLY A 25 -10.82 6.19 2.46
N GLU A 26 -11.03 6.24 3.77
CA GLU A 26 -9.94 6.08 4.72
C GLU A 26 -9.44 4.66 4.51
N SER A 27 -8.41 4.54 3.67
CA SER A 27 -7.56 3.37 3.66
C SER A 27 -6.97 3.30 5.04
N THR A 28 -7.60 2.52 5.91
CA THR A 28 -7.09 2.08 7.20
C THR A 28 -5.86 1.20 6.95
N GLY A 29 -4.79 1.79 6.42
CA GLY A 29 -3.44 1.27 6.55
C GLY A 29 -3.12 1.28 8.03
N SER A 30 -2.79 0.12 8.58
CA SER A 30 -2.35 -0.06 9.97
C SER A 30 -1.40 1.08 10.34
N GLY A 31 -1.84 1.99 11.25
CA GLY A 31 -1.29 3.33 11.50
C GLY A 31 0.21 3.44 11.77
N GLY A 32 1.00 3.28 10.72
CA GLY A 32 2.45 3.32 10.70
C GLY A 32 2.97 3.64 9.30
N THR A 33 4.23 4.06 9.20
CA THR A 33 4.88 4.46 7.94
C THR A 33 4.86 3.32 6.91
N ALA A 34 5.03 3.64 5.63
CA ALA A 34 5.09 2.61 4.59
C ALA A 34 6.23 1.61 4.85
N ILE A 35 7.37 2.09 5.35
CA ILE A 35 8.48 1.23 5.79
C ILE A 35 8.09 0.31 6.95
N GLN A 36 7.38 0.80 7.98
CA GLN A 36 6.91 -0.05 9.07
C GLN A 36 5.99 -1.16 8.56
N GLN A 37 5.10 -0.84 7.63
CA GLN A 37 4.18 -1.82 7.03
C GLN A 37 4.94 -2.85 6.17
N MET A 38 5.86 -2.40 5.32
CA MET A 38 6.71 -3.30 4.53
C MET A 38 7.59 -4.19 5.42
N ALA A 39 8.14 -3.65 6.51
CA ALA A 39 8.92 -4.43 7.47
C ALA A 39 8.08 -5.53 8.14
N LYS A 40 6.82 -5.24 8.52
CA LYS A 40 5.87 -6.24 9.04
C LYS A 40 5.61 -7.36 8.04
N ILE A 41 5.41 -7.03 6.76
CA ILE A 41 5.16 -8.01 5.71
C ILE A 41 6.41 -8.88 5.50
N MET A 42 7.58 -8.27 5.37
CA MET A 42 8.85 -8.98 5.19
C MET A 42 9.17 -9.87 6.39
N HIS A 43 8.99 -9.40 7.64
CA HIS A 43 9.28 -10.19 8.84
C HIS A 43 8.48 -11.50 8.90
N ARG A 44 7.25 -11.49 8.39
CA ARG A 44 6.33 -12.65 8.35
C ARG A 44 6.51 -13.50 7.09
N LEU A 45 7.40 -13.11 6.17
CA LEU A 45 7.63 -13.80 4.91
C LEU A 45 8.14 -15.22 5.16
N LYS A 46 7.55 -16.20 4.46
CA LYS A 46 7.97 -17.61 4.49
C LYS A 46 8.63 -18.06 3.19
N HIS A 47 8.04 -17.69 2.05
CA HIS A 47 8.55 -17.98 0.71
C HIS A 47 8.38 -16.73 -0.15
N TYR A 48 7.12 -16.34 -0.38
CA TYR A 48 6.71 -15.12 -1.08
C TYR A 48 5.60 -14.42 -0.28
N PRO A 49 5.26 -13.15 -0.57
CA PRO A 49 4.23 -12.45 0.18
C PRO A 49 2.88 -13.12 0.00
N SER A 50 2.14 -13.27 1.09
CA SER A 50 0.77 -13.80 1.05
C SER A 50 -0.13 -12.94 0.16
N PRO A 51 -1.29 -13.44 -0.30
CA PRO A 51 -2.24 -12.61 -1.05
C PRO A 51 -2.62 -11.32 -0.31
N GLN A 52 -2.82 -11.39 1.00
CA GLN A 52 -3.04 -10.21 1.85
C GLN A 52 -1.83 -9.28 1.83
N GLY A 53 -0.61 -9.80 2.02
CA GLY A 53 0.60 -8.99 1.98
C GLY A 53 0.81 -8.30 0.62
N LYS A 54 0.49 -8.97 -0.49
CA LYS A 54 0.50 -8.34 -1.82
C LYS A 54 -0.53 -7.21 -1.93
N SER A 55 -1.74 -7.40 -1.40
CA SER A 55 -2.76 -6.36 -1.36
C SER A 55 -2.30 -5.14 -0.55
N GLU A 56 -1.75 -5.36 0.65
CA GLU A 56 -1.19 -4.30 1.51
C GLU A 56 -0.08 -3.53 0.78
N LEU A 57 0.84 -4.22 0.10
CA LEU A 57 1.89 -3.58 -0.70
C LEU A 57 1.33 -2.76 -1.87
N GLN A 58 0.27 -3.24 -2.54
CA GLN A 58 -0.35 -2.50 -3.64
C GLN A 58 -1.01 -1.20 -3.16
N VAL A 59 -1.60 -1.21 -1.95
CA VAL A 59 -2.09 0.02 -1.32
C VAL A 59 -0.95 1.03 -1.17
N LEU A 60 0.18 0.64 -0.59
CA LEU A 60 1.37 1.50 -0.48
C LEU A 60 1.86 2.00 -1.85
N ILE A 61 1.83 1.14 -2.87
CA ILE A 61 2.24 1.51 -4.24
C ILE A 61 1.30 2.55 -4.87
N SER A 62 0.05 2.64 -4.42
CA SER A 62 -0.94 3.59 -4.94
C SER A 62 -1.09 4.85 -4.08
N ALA A 63 -0.63 4.83 -2.84
CA ALA A 63 -0.82 5.91 -1.89
C ALA A 63 -0.01 7.16 -2.25
N SER A 64 -0.58 8.35 -2.07
CA SER A 64 0.04 9.63 -2.49
C SER A 64 1.17 10.05 -1.55
N GLU A 65 1.11 9.64 -0.29
CA GLU A 65 2.06 9.91 0.78
C GLU A 65 3.32 9.03 0.73
N THR A 66 3.32 7.95 -0.07
CA THR A 66 4.47 7.04 -0.20
C THR A 66 5.58 7.67 -1.04
N THR A 67 6.82 7.65 -0.56
CA THR A 67 7.96 8.23 -1.29
C THR A 67 8.32 7.43 -2.55
N GLY A 68 9.17 7.98 -3.40
CA GLY A 68 9.70 7.26 -4.57
C GLY A 68 10.47 5.99 -4.19
N TYR A 69 11.29 6.06 -3.14
CA TYR A 69 12.06 4.91 -2.65
C TYR A 69 11.16 3.85 -2.04
N GLU A 70 10.23 4.24 -1.15
CA GLU A 70 9.27 3.32 -0.54
C GLU A 70 8.45 2.58 -1.60
N ARG A 71 8.00 3.31 -2.65
CA ARG A 71 7.22 2.72 -3.75
C ARG A 71 8.04 1.71 -4.56
N ALA A 72 9.33 1.98 -4.79
CA ALA A 72 10.22 1.06 -5.46
C ALA A 72 10.47 -0.21 -4.62
N ILE A 73 10.65 -0.06 -3.31
CA ILE A 73 10.78 -1.19 -2.38
C ILE A 73 9.50 -2.03 -2.37
N ALA A 74 8.34 -1.39 -2.23
CA ALA A 74 7.05 -2.08 -2.22
C ALA A 74 6.81 -2.85 -3.53
N ARG A 75 7.14 -2.25 -4.69
CA ARG A 75 7.08 -2.93 -5.99
C ARG A 75 7.97 -4.16 -6.03
N ALA A 76 9.21 -4.06 -5.55
CA ALA A 76 10.12 -5.21 -5.50
C ALA A 76 9.54 -6.34 -4.62
N MET A 77 8.93 -6.00 -3.49
CA MET A 77 8.27 -6.98 -2.63
C MET A 77 7.07 -7.65 -3.31
N VAL A 78 6.22 -6.92 -4.07
CA VAL A 78 5.08 -7.52 -4.80
C VAL A 78 5.53 -8.57 -5.81
N ASN A 79 6.66 -8.32 -6.49
CA ASN A 79 7.23 -9.22 -7.50
C ASN A 79 8.12 -10.31 -6.89
N LEU A 80 8.27 -10.32 -5.57
CA LEU A 80 9.10 -11.28 -4.88
C LEU A 80 8.46 -12.68 -4.98
N GLU A 81 9.23 -13.63 -5.51
CA GLU A 81 8.92 -15.04 -5.48
C GLU A 81 9.92 -15.74 -4.54
N HIS A 82 10.80 -16.61 -5.05
CA HIS A 82 11.88 -17.21 -4.26
C HIS A 82 13.05 -16.24 -4.01
N LYS A 83 13.19 -15.24 -4.88
CA LYS A 83 14.23 -14.22 -4.88
C LYS A 83 13.69 -12.93 -5.49
N VAL A 84 14.47 -11.86 -5.39
CA VAL A 84 14.20 -10.60 -6.09
C VAL A 84 14.11 -10.81 -7.61
N ALA A 85 13.10 -10.21 -8.25
CA ALA A 85 13.00 -10.22 -9.70
C ALA A 85 14.13 -9.39 -10.33
N SER A 86 14.70 -9.86 -11.45
CA SER A 86 15.86 -9.21 -12.08
C SER A 86 15.65 -7.72 -12.38
N LYS A 87 14.43 -7.34 -12.76
CA LYS A 87 14.04 -5.95 -13.05
C LYS A 87 14.08 -5.02 -11.83
N ASP A 88 13.99 -5.59 -10.63
CA ASP A 88 13.94 -4.84 -9.37
C ASP A 88 15.33 -4.74 -8.70
N VAL A 89 16.34 -5.49 -9.17
CA VAL A 89 17.72 -5.48 -8.64
C VAL A 89 18.39 -4.11 -8.76
N ALA A 90 18.38 -3.51 -9.95
CA ALA A 90 19.04 -2.23 -10.16
C ALA A 90 18.39 -1.08 -9.36
N PRO A 91 17.04 -0.95 -9.32
CA PRO A 91 16.36 0.00 -8.43
C PRO A 91 16.73 -0.16 -6.95
N LEU A 92 16.77 -1.39 -6.42
CA LEU A 92 17.15 -1.63 -5.03
C LEU A 92 18.60 -1.24 -4.74
N LYS A 93 19.53 -1.54 -5.66
CA LYS A 93 20.92 -1.10 -5.54
C LYS A 93 21.03 0.42 -5.59
N ALA A 94 20.23 1.10 -6.41
CA ALA A 94 20.22 2.56 -6.44
C ALA A 94 19.81 3.13 -5.07
N ILE A 95 18.75 2.61 -4.45
CA ILE A 95 18.32 2.99 -3.09
C ILE A 95 19.45 2.79 -2.08
N ILE A 96 20.09 1.62 -2.06
CA ILE A 96 21.17 1.29 -1.12
C ILE A 96 22.34 2.30 -1.21
N ASN A 97 22.64 2.79 -2.42
CA ASN A 97 23.78 3.68 -2.66
C ASN A 97 23.42 5.18 -2.61
N ASP A 98 22.14 5.52 -2.51
CA ASP A 98 21.69 6.90 -2.50
C ASP A 98 21.70 7.48 -1.08
N LYS A 99 22.42 8.58 -0.87
CA LYS A 99 22.51 9.25 0.44
C LYS A 99 21.22 9.96 0.83
N ALA A 100 20.32 10.24 -0.11
CA ALA A 100 19.03 10.83 0.17
C ALA A 100 18.01 9.81 0.71
N SER A 101 18.27 8.51 0.56
CA SER A 101 17.48 7.48 1.22
C SER A 101 17.69 7.50 2.74
N THR A 102 16.69 7.08 3.48
CA THR A 102 16.78 6.81 4.92
C THR A 102 17.54 5.52 5.20
N GLN A 103 18.04 5.35 6.43
CA GLN A 103 18.70 4.11 6.81
C GLN A 103 17.75 2.90 6.69
N SER A 104 16.49 3.05 7.11
CA SER A 104 15.51 1.97 7.03
C SER A 104 15.17 1.55 5.60
N GLU A 105 15.13 2.50 4.65
CA GLU A 105 14.95 2.19 3.22
C GLU A 105 16.14 1.38 2.68
N ARG A 106 17.38 1.76 3.03
CA ARG A 106 18.57 1.00 2.61
C ARG A 106 18.62 -0.39 3.20
N ASP A 107 18.33 -0.51 4.50
CA ASP A 107 18.36 -1.78 5.21
C ASP A 107 17.30 -2.74 4.65
N LEU A 108 16.06 -2.26 4.44
CA LEU A 108 15.00 -3.08 3.86
C LEU A 108 15.32 -3.47 2.40
N ALA A 109 15.85 -2.56 1.60
CA ALA A 109 16.29 -2.86 0.23
C ALA A 109 17.42 -3.91 0.21
N SER A 110 18.37 -3.83 1.15
CA SER A 110 19.44 -4.82 1.32
C SER A 110 18.91 -6.20 1.69
N ILE A 111 17.95 -6.27 2.63
CA ILE A 111 17.30 -7.53 3.01
C ILE A 111 16.60 -8.17 1.82
N ILE A 112 15.86 -7.39 1.02
CA ILE A 112 15.18 -7.89 -0.19
C ILE A 112 16.18 -8.42 -1.22
N LEU A 113 17.28 -7.70 -1.43
CA LEU A 113 18.30 -8.06 -2.42
C LEU A 113 19.04 -9.35 -2.07
N ASN A 114 19.29 -9.58 -0.78
CA ASN A 114 20.02 -10.73 -0.26
C ASN A 114 19.11 -11.87 0.22
N LEU A 115 17.81 -11.78 -0.05
CA LEU A 115 16.85 -12.74 0.44
C LEU A 115 17.10 -14.14 -0.18
N ASP A 116 17.24 -15.13 0.69
CA ASP A 116 17.30 -16.55 0.34
C ASP A 116 16.07 -17.28 0.90
N HIS A 117 15.00 -17.31 0.11
CA HIS A 117 13.66 -17.83 0.44
C HIS A 117 12.90 -17.08 1.55
N ARG A 118 13.55 -16.73 2.66
CA ARG A 118 12.97 -16.00 3.80
C ARG A 118 14.04 -15.15 4.50
N PRO A 119 13.66 -14.13 5.28
CA PRO A 119 14.62 -13.34 6.03
C PRO A 119 15.37 -14.21 7.05
N SER A 120 16.67 -13.97 7.18
CA SER A 120 17.49 -14.60 8.22
C SER A 120 17.08 -14.13 9.62
N ASN A 121 17.62 -14.76 10.67
CA ASN A 121 17.39 -14.29 12.04
C ASN A 121 17.93 -12.87 12.26
N GLN A 122 19.05 -12.53 11.63
CA GLN A 122 19.61 -11.19 11.69
C GLN A 122 18.69 -10.18 11.00
N ASP A 123 18.20 -10.51 9.80
CA ASP A 123 17.26 -9.65 9.08
C ASP A 123 15.98 -9.44 9.89
N LYS A 124 15.47 -10.49 10.56
CA LYS A 124 14.32 -10.36 11.45
C LYS A 124 14.57 -9.41 12.61
N THR A 125 15.76 -9.39 13.19
CA THR A 125 16.13 -8.42 14.24
C THR A 125 16.08 -6.99 13.68
N THR A 126 16.67 -6.76 12.51
CA THR A 126 16.64 -5.46 11.82
C THR A 126 15.20 -5.04 11.50
N LEU A 127 14.38 -5.94 10.95
CA LEU A 127 12.97 -5.69 10.66
C LEU A 127 12.18 -5.38 11.94
N ASN A 128 12.45 -6.06 13.06
CA ASN A 128 11.84 -5.75 14.35
C ASN A 128 12.16 -4.36 14.87
N ALA A 129 13.36 -3.84 14.60
CA ALA A 129 13.71 -2.46 14.95
C ALA A 129 12.94 -1.44 14.10
N MET A 130 12.63 -1.75 12.84
CA MET A 130 11.87 -0.88 11.94
C MET A 130 10.37 -0.83 12.22
N MET A 131 9.83 -1.80 12.97
CA MET A 131 8.38 -1.92 13.23
C MET A 131 7.89 -1.12 14.43
N LYS A 132 8.81 -0.52 15.19
CA LYS A 132 8.54 0.33 16.35
C LYS A 132 8.31 1.76 15.93
#